data_AF-A0A959IE28-F1
#
_entry.id   AF-A0A959IE28-F1
#
_cell.length_a   1.000
_cell.length_b   1.000
_cell.length_c   1.000
_cell.angle_alpha   90.00
_cell.angle_beta   90.00
_cell.angle_gamma   90.00
#
_symmetry.space_group_name_H-M   'P 1'
#
loop_
_entity.id
_entity.type
_entity.pdbx_description
1 polymer ?
#
loop_
_entity_poly.entity_id
_entity_poly.type
_entity_poly.pdbx_seq_one_letter_code
_entity_poly.pdbx_strand_id
1 'polypeptide(L)'
;MSSFPGFFKRIDWPNHMMAFISTLLGVWLAIYLGNSNEHHQEVSRMKIALASVKQEIQNNNRKAGNHIAHLDSLLKAVTIFSKMIDEEMELVATERQMNDFLNTYSWFLSVGDKRLQKDSFYIYDANLNLNLQLMTVSDIAWENTKLMDVLHLIDTQTAFQLHGVYRLQDEAQRSLNEAMDIIKNLFQNNQDSDAVTHTIINDLKGQMQFAYNMEMALQLNYDAILANLEQ
;
A
#
# COMPACT_ATOMS: atom_id res chain seq x y z
N MET A 1 -56.48 54.77 61.05
CA MET A 1 -56.59 54.95 59.59
C MET A 1 -55.32 54.43 58.94
N SER A 2 -55.41 53.25 58.31
CA SER A 2 -54.56 52.80 57.18
C SER A 2 -54.86 51.33 56.87
N SER A 3 -55.87 51.07 56.04
CA SER A 3 -56.12 49.74 55.47
C SER A 3 -55.25 49.54 54.23
N PHE A 4 -54.27 48.64 54.30
CA PHE A 4 -53.54 48.15 53.14
C PHE A 4 -54.48 47.26 52.29
N PRO A 5 -54.64 47.51 50.98
CA PRO A 5 -55.36 46.58 50.12
C PRO A 5 -54.43 45.40 49.79
N GLY A 6 -54.77 44.22 50.30
CA GLY A 6 -54.08 42.96 49.96
C GLY A 6 -54.31 42.60 48.50
N PHE A 7 -53.31 42.85 47.67
CA PHE A 7 -53.30 42.50 46.24
C PHE A 7 -52.81 41.07 46.04
N PHE A 8 -53.52 40.07 46.58
CA PHE A 8 -53.24 38.67 46.23
C PHE A 8 -53.91 38.34 44.88
N LYS A 9 -53.20 38.62 43.77
CA LYS A 9 -53.54 38.04 42.47
C LYS A 9 -53.54 36.52 42.63
N ARG A 10 -54.66 35.87 42.33
CA ARG A 10 -54.73 34.40 42.21
C ARG A 10 -53.77 33.99 41.09
N ILE A 11 -52.64 33.41 41.47
CA ILE A 11 -51.66 32.88 40.50
C ILE A 11 -52.35 31.75 39.77
N ASP A 12 -52.39 31.84 38.45
CA ASP A 12 -52.98 30.84 37.58
C ASP A 12 -51.99 29.67 37.40
N TRP A 13 -51.83 28.93 38.50
CA TRP A 13 -50.85 27.87 38.68
C TRP A 13 -50.89 26.79 37.58
N PRO A 14 -52.08 26.36 37.07
CA PRO A 14 -52.14 25.43 35.95
C PRO A 14 -51.47 25.96 34.68
N ASN A 15 -51.66 27.25 34.36
CA ASN A 15 -51.07 27.88 33.19
C ASN A 15 -49.55 28.00 33.32
N HIS A 16 -49.03 28.29 34.53
CA HIS A 16 -47.59 28.33 34.79
C HIS A 16 -46.95 26.94 34.77
N MET A 17 -47.62 25.92 35.29
CA MET A 17 -47.16 24.53 35.19
C MET A 17 -47.13 24.03 33.74
N MET A 18 -48.17 24.33 32.96
CA MET A 18 -48.22 23.94 31.54
C MET A 18 -47.08 24.61 30.77
N ALA A 19 -46.87 25.92 30.97
CA ALA A 19 -45.74 26.63 30.37
C ALA A 19 -44.39 26.00 30.75
N PHE A 20 -44.19 25.67 32.04
CA PHE A 20 -42.97 25.03 32.52
C PHE A 20 -42.72 23.64 31.88
N ILE A 21 -43.75 22.78 31.83
CA ILE A 21 -43.67 21.46 31.19
C ILE A 21 -43.40 21.60 29.69
N SER A 22 -44.07 22.54 29.02
CA SER A 22 -43.86 22.80 27.59
C SER A 22 -42.42 23.28 27.31
N THR A 23 -41.86 24.13 28.16
CA THR A 23 -40.46 24.56 28.04
C THR A 23 -39.51 23.39 28.26
N LEU A 24 -39.73 22.56 29.29
CA LEU A 24 -38.91 21.36 29.53
C LEU A 24 -38.95 20.39 28.35
N LEU A 25 -40.14 20.13 27.80
CA LEU A 25 -40.30 19.27 26.62
C LEU A 25 -39.60 19.86 25.40
N GLY A 26 -39.69 21.18 25.18
CA GLY A 26 -38.99 21.85 24.08
C GLY A 26 -37.47 21.74 24.20
N VAL A 27 -36.91 21.96 25.40
CA VAL A 27 -35.47 21.81 25.66
C VAL A 27 -35.02 20.35 25.48
N TRP A 28 -35.78 19.40 26.05
CA TRP A 28 -35.46 17.98 25.92
C TRP A 28 -35.50 17.50 24.46
N LEU A 29 -36.52 17.91 23.71
CA LEU A 29 -36.65 17.58 22.29
C LEU A 29 -35.53 18.20 21.45
N ALA A 30 -35.16 19.45 21.74
CA ALA A 30 -34.06 20.12 21.05
C ALA A 30 -32.72 19.42 21.28
N ILE A 31 -32.43 19.01 22.51
CA ILE A 31 -31.23 18.23 22.84
C ILE A 31 -31.27 16.87 22.14
N TYR A 32 -32.41 16.18 22.18
CA TYR A 32 -32.57 14.87 21.53
C TYR A 32 -32.35 14.94 20.01
N LEU A 33 -32.99 15.90 19.34
CA LEU A 33 -32.84 16.11 17.90
C LEU A 33 -31.42 16.56 17.53
N GLY A 34 -30.80 17.40 18.34
CA GLY A 34 -29.39 17.80 18.19
C GLY A 34 -28.47 16.60 18.19
N ASN A 35 -28.52 15.82 19.27
CA ASN A 35 -27.68 14.62 19.44
C ASN A 35 -27.93 13.57 18.34
N SER A 36 -29.19 13.38 17.94
CA SER A 36 -29.53 12.44 16.86
C SER A 36 -28.95 12.88 15.52
N ASN A 37 -29.03 14.18 15.20
CA ASN A 37 -28.52 14.71 13.94
C ASN A 37 -26.97 14.68 13.90
N GLU A 38 -26.32 15.02 15.01
CA GLU A 38 -24.87 14.91 15.16
C GLU A 38 -24.40 13.47 14.96
N HIS A 39 -25.02 12.51 15.66
CA HIS A 39 -24.69 11.10 15.50
C HIS A 39 -24.87 10.60 14.05
N HIS A 40 -25.94 11.00 13.36
CA HIS A 40 -26.14 10.64 11.96
C HIS A 40 -25.06 11.23 11.03
N GLN A 41 -24.61 12.46 11.30
CA GLN A 41 -23.53 13.08 10.53
C GLN A 41 -22.20 12.39 10.77
N GLU A 42 -21.87 12.02 12.01
CA GLU A 42 -20.62 11.32 12.33
C GLU A 42 -20.58 9.93 11.66
N VAL A 43 -21.68 9.17 11.74
CA VAL A 43 -21.81 7.87 11.05
C VAL A 43 -21.69 8.03 9.53
N SER A 44 -22.26 9.10 8.96
CA SER A 44 -22.12 9.38 7.53
C SER A 44 -20.67 9.69 7.14
N ARG A 45 -19.95 10.48 7.95
CA ARG A 45 -18.53 10.78 7.72
C ARG A 45 -17.68 9.53 7.82
N MET A 46 -17.92 8.69 8.83
CA MET A 46 -17.25 7.40 8.99
C MET A 46 -17.44 6.52 7.76
N LYS A 47 -18.67 6.40 7.23
CA LYS A 47 -18.95 5.61 6.02
C LYS A 47 -18.19 6.11 4.79
N ILE A 48 -18.13 7.43 4.60
CA ILE A 48 -17.39 8.04 3.48
C ILE A 48 -15.88 7.79 3.64
N ALA A 49 -15.34 7.93 4.85
CA ALA A 49 -13.95 7.67 5.15
C ALA A 49 -13.58 6.20 4.88
N LEU A 50 -14.35 5.25 5.43
CA LEU A 50 -14.15 3.82 5.21
C LEU A 50 -14.30 3.41 3.73
N ALA A 51 -15.24 4.00 2.99
CA ALA A 51 -15.36 3.76 1.56
C ALA A 51 -14.11 4.22 0.79
N SER A 52 -13.53 5.35 1.20
CA SER A 52 -12.30 5.90 0.60
C SER A 52 -11.09 5.02 0.91
N VAL A 53 -10.96 4.57 2.17
CA VAL A 53 -9.92 3.60 2.59
C VAL A 53 -10.06 2.30 1.83
N LYS A 54 -11.28 1.77 1.70
CA LYS A 54 -11.53 0.55 0.91
C LYS A 54 -11.07 0.71 -0.53
N GLN A 55 -11.42 1.82 -1.18
CA GLN A 55 -11.01 2.10 -2.55
C GLN A 55 -9.48 2.24 -2.68
N GLU A 56 -8.82 2.87 -1.71
CA GLU A 56 -7.35 2.95 -1.66
C GLU A 56 -6.72 1.57 -1.53
N ILE A 57 -7.19 0.73 -0.61
CA ILE A 57 -6.71 -0.64 -0.42
C ILE A 57 -6.91 -1.46 -1.70
N GLN A 58 -8.06 -1.37 -2.37
CA GLN A 58 -8.29 -2.05 -3.66
C GLN A 58 -7.30 -1.60 -4.74
N ASN A 59 -7.04 -0.30 -4.81
CA ASN A 59 -6.07 0.24 -5.76
C ASN A 59 -4.64 -0.21 -5.45
N ASN A 60 -4.24 -0.16 -4.18
CA ASN A 60 -2.94 -0.63 -3.73
C ASN A 60 -2.77 -2.13 -3.95
N ASN A 61 -3.80 -2.92 -3.69
CA ASN A 61 -3.81 -4.37 -3.94
C ASN A 61 -3.57 -4.70 -5.41
N ARG A 62 -4.28 -4.02 -6.32
CA ARG A 62 -4.05 -4.16 -7.76
C ARG A 62 -2.63 -3.76 -8.18
N LYS A 63 -2.09 -2.68 -7.60
CA LYS A 63 -0.71 -2.25 -7.87
C LYS A 63 0.30 -3.29 -7.39
N ALA A 64 0.12 -3.82 -6.18
CA ALA A 64 0.94 -4.89 -5.63
C ALA A 64 0.91 -6.13 -6.52
N GLY A 65 -0.28 -6.60 -6.93
CA GLY A 65 -0.40 -7.74 -7.84
C GLY A 65 0.32 -7.54 -9.18
N ASN A 66 0.22 -6.35 -9.78
CA ASN A 66 0.94 -6.03 -11.02
C ASN A 66 2.46 -6.01 -10.80
N HIS A 67 2.92 -5.48 -9.67
CA HIS A 67 4.35 -5.38 -9.39
C HIS A 67 4.96 -6.75 -9.02
N ILE A 68 4.24 -7.59 -8.28
CA ILE A 68 4.59 -8.99 -8.02
C ILE A 68 4.78 -9.76 -9.33
N ALA A 69 3.88 -9.58 -10.30
CA ALA A 69 4.00 -10.21 -11.62
C ALA A 69 5.26 -9.72 -12.39
N HIS A 70 5.60 -8.43 -12.26
CA HIS A 70 6.83 -7.88 -12.83
C HIS A 70 8.08 -8.45 -12.16
N LEU A 71 8.10 -8.50 -10.82
CA LEU A 71 9.19 -9.09 -10.03
C LEU A 71 9.39 -10.57 -10.33
N ASP A 72 8.32 -11.35 -10.48
CA ASP A 72 8.39 -12.76 -10.88
C ASP A 72 9.01 -12.93 -12.28
N SER A 73 8.59 -12.10 -13.24
CA SER A 73 9.16 -12.09 -14.60
C SER A 73 10.65 -11.75 -14.57
N LEU A 74 11.04 -10.76 -13.75
CA LEU A 74 12.42 -10.34 -13.55
C LEU A 74 13.27 -11.42 -12.89
N LEU A 75 12.76 -12.08 -11.85
CA LEU A 75 13.44 -13.21 -11.18
C LEU A 75 13.69 -14.37 -12.15
N LYS A 76 12.72 -14.66 -13.03
CA LYS A 76 12.88 -15.67 -14.08
C LYS A 76 13.94 -15.26 -15.10
N ALA A 77 13.91 -14.01 -15.56
CA ALA A 77 14.91 -13.47 -16.48
C ALA A 77 16.33 -13.57 -15.88
N VAL A 78 16.53 -13.09 -14.65
CA VAL A 78 17.81 -13.16 -13.93
C VAL A 78 18.27 -14.60 -13.73
N THR A 79 17.35 -15.52 -13.40
CA THR A 79 17.69 -16.94 -13.17
C THR A 79 18.11 -17.66 -14.45
N ILE A 80 17.56 -17.29 -15.61
CA ILE A 80 17.97 -17.85 -16.89
C ILE A 80 19.27 -17.18 -17.35
N PHE A 81 19.36 -15.86 -17.21
CA PHE A 81 20.55 -15.08 -17.52
C PHE A 81 21.77 -15.57 -16.75
N SER A 82 21.64 -15.84 -15.44
CA SER A 82 22.74 -16.33 -14.61
C SER A 82 23.32 -17.67 -15.07
N LYS A 83 22.59 -18.45 -15.86
CA LYS A 83 23.06 -19.73 -16.42
C LYS A 83 23.81 -19.57 -17.74
N MET A 84 23.73 -18.39 -18.36
CA MET A 84 24.42 -18.04 -19.61
C MET A 84 25.67 -17.20 -19.35
N ILE A 85 26.01 -16.99 -18.08
CA ILE A 85 27.22 -16.29 -17.67
C ILE A 85 28.25 -17.36 -17.29
N ASP A 86 29.43 -17.29 -17.89
CA ASP A 86 30.54 -18.21 -17.60
C ASP A 86 31.41 -17.72 -16.43
N GLU A 87 32.48 -18.47 -16.14
CA GLU A 87 33.42 -18.14 -15.05
C GLU A 87 34.22 -16.85 -15.31
N GLU A 88 34.38 -16.47 -16.58
CA GLU A 88 35.05 -15.25 -17.04
C GLU A 88 34.07 -14.07 -17.13
N MET A 89 32.84 -14.27 -16.64
CA MET A 89 31.78 -13.27 -16.62
C MET A 89 31.31 -12.81 -18.00
N GLU A 90 31.61 -13.60 -19.03
CA GLU A 90 31.14 -13.35 -20.39
C GLU A 90 29.76 -13.99 -20.59
N LEU A 91 28.91 -13.30 -21.34
CA LEU A 91 27.61 -13.84 -21.75
C LEU A 91 27.83 -14.87 -22.86
N VAL A 92 27.88 -16.13 -22.47
CA VAL A 92 28.15 -17.27 -23.34
C VAL A 92 26.89 -18.09 -23.55
N ALA A 93 26.44 -18.14 -24.80
CA ALA A 93 25.28 -18.93 -25.18
C ALA A 93 25.38 -19.40 -26.63
N THR A 94 24.61 -20.43 -26.97
CA THR A 94 24.33 -20.74 -28.38
C THR A 94 23.35 -19.71 -28.96
N GLU A 95 23.36 -19.53 -30.28
CA GLU A 95 22.37 -18.64 -30.95
C GLU A 95 20.94 -19.01 -30.60
N ARG A 96 20.64 -20.30 -30.48
CA ARG A 96 19.32 -20.78 -30.11
C ARG A 96 18.94 -20.32 -28.70
N GLN A 97 19.80 -20.54 -27.72
CA GLN A 97 19.55 -20.12 -26.33
C GLN A 97 19.35 -18.61 -26.23
N MET A 98 20.19 -17.83 -26.91
CA MET A 98 20.07 -16.37 -26.90
C MET A 98 18.79 -15.89 -27.58
N ASN A 99 18.43 -16.47 -28.73
CA ASN A 99 17.18 -16.14 -29.42
C ASN A 99 15.95 -16.49 -28.57
N ASP A 100 15.94 -17.68 -27.94
CA ASP A 100 14.86 -18.10 -27.05
C ASP A 100 14.72 -17.15 -25.85
N PHE A 101 15.85 -16.70 -25.29
CA PHE A 101 15.88 -15.72 -24.21
C PHE A 101 15.34 -14.37 -24.66
N LEU A 102 15.86 -13.80 -25.75
CA LEU A 102 15.44 -12.49 -26.26
C LEU A 102 13.99 -12.46 -26.74
N ASN A 103 13.48 -13.58 -27.28
CA ASN A 103 12.07 -13.70 -27.64
C ASN A 103 11.14 -13.53 -26.42
N THR A 104 11.62 -13.90 -25.23
CA THR A 104 10.82 -13.86 -24.00
C THR A 104 11.14 -12.63 -23.13
N TYR A 105 12.41 -12.20 -23.11
CA TYR A 105 12.95 -11.19 -22.20
C TYR A 105 13.73 -10.09 -22.93
N SER A 106 13.31 -9.70 -24.14
CA SER A 106 13.93 -8.60 -24.91
C SER A 106 14.04 -7.27 -24.16
N TRP A 107 13.16 -7.05 -23.18
CA TRP A 107 13.17 -5.87 -22.31
C TRP A 107 14.27 -5.91 -21.25
N PHE A 108 14.84 -7.07 -20.95
CA PHE A 108 15.84 -7.28 -19.89
C PHE A 108 17.27 -7.08 -20.38
N LEU A 109 17.54 -7.37 -21.66
CA LEU A 109 18.89 -7.40 -22.22
C LEU A 109 18.90 -6.82 -23.64
N SER A 110 19.84 -5.93 -23.92
CA SER A 110 20.15 -5.45 -25.27
C SER A 110 21.47 -6.04 -25.74
N VAL A 111 21.43 -6.84 -26.79
CA VAL A 111 22.61 -7.53 -27.35
C VAL A 111 23.15 -6.73 -28.53
N GLY A 112 24.45 -6.48 -28.50
CA GLY A 112 25.23 -5.85 -29.57
C GLY A 112 25.93 -6.91 -30.43
N ASP A 113 27.24 -6.78 -30.58
CA ASP A 113 28.05 -7.71 -31.36
C ASP A 113 28.23 -9.05 -30.65
N LYS A 114 28.51 -10.09 -31.44
CA LYS A 114 28.84 -11.43 -30.93
C LYS A 114 30.14 -11.94 -31.54
N ARG A 115 30.92 -12.68 -30.75
CA ARG A 115 32.18 -13.31 -31.17
C ARG A 115 32.03 -14.82 -31.04
N LEU A 116 32.46 -15.56 -32.05
CA LEU A 116 32.41 -17.02 -32.02
C LEU A 116 33.38 -17.53 -30.96
N GLN A 117 32.86 -18.27 -29.99
CA GLN A 117 33.61 -19.09 -29.07
C GLN A 117 33.62 -20.54 -29.59
N LYS A 118 34.25 -21.44 -28.85
CA LYS A 118 34.37 -22.85 -29.22
C LYS A 118 32.99 -23.54 -29.28
N ASP A 119 32.88 -24.57 -30.11
CA ASP A 119 31.76 -25.53 -30.10
C ASP A 119 30.36 -24.89 -30.30
N SER A 120 30.25 -23.91 -31.21
CA SER A 120 29.00 -23.19 -31.55
C SER A 120 28.43 -22.30 -30.43
N PHE A 121 29.24 -22.01 -29.41
CA PHE A 121 28.95 -20.96 -28.45
C PHE A 121 29.43 -19.61 -28.97
N TYR A 122 28.75 -18.55 -28.55
CA TYR A 122 29.12 -17.18 -28.86
C TYR A 122 29.21 -16.40 -27.55
N ILE A 123 30.22 -15.53 -27.49
CA ILE A 123 30.33 -14.48 -26.49
C ILE A 123 29.55 -13.27 -27.02
N TYR A 124 28.58 -12.81 -26.25
CA TYR A 124 27.73 -11.68 -26.60
C TYR A 124 28.15 -10.44 -25.83
N ASP A 125 28.37 -9.34 -26.54
CA ASP A 125 28.41 -8.01 -25.92
C ASP A 125 26.97 -7.59 -25.64
N ALA A 126 26.62 -7.39 -24.38
CA ALA A 126 25.24 -7.12 -23.99
C ALA A 126 25.14 -6.17 -22.81
N ASN A 127 24.13 -5.30 -22.88
CA ASN A 127 23.79 -4.34 -21.85
C ASN A 127 22.52 -4.79 -21.12
N LEU A 128 22.60 -4.83 -19.79
CA LEU A 128 21.46 -5.13 -18.93
C LEU A 128 20.55 -3.91 -18.80
N ASN A 129 19.26 -4.11 -19.06
CA ASN A 129 18.21 -3.13 -18.88
C ASN A 129 17.38 -3.50 -17.65
N LEU A 130 17.93 -3.21 -16.47
CA LEU A 130 17.21 -3.43 -15.21
C LEU A 130 16.18 -2.31 -14.97
N ASN A 131 14.99 -2.48 -15.52
CA ASN A 131 13.84 -1.63 -15.21
C ASN A 131 13.22 -2.06 -13.88
N LEU A 132 13.90 -1.69 -12.80
CA LEU A 132 13.46 -1.91 -11.44
C LEU A 132 12.49 -0.79 -11.07
N GLN A 133 11.20 -1.05 -11.28
CA GLN A 133 10.15 -0.13 -10.86
C GLN A 133 9.96 -0.23 -9.36
N LEU A 134 9.78 0.91 -8.68
CA LEU A 134 9.37 0.92 -7.29
C LEU A 134 7.84 0.92 -7.24
N MET A 135 7.26 0.02 -6.46
CA MET A 135 5.84 0.09 -6.15
C MET A 135 5.57 1.36 -5.34
N THR A 136 4.66 2.20 -5.84
CA THR A 136 4.16 3.36 -5.10
C THR A 136 2.71 3.13 -4.69
N VAL A 137 2.51 3.02 -3.39
CA VAL A 137 1.23 2.76 -2.72
C VAL A 137 0.82 4.00 -1.95
N SER A 138 -0.50 4.27 -1.92
CA SER A 138 -1.06 5.48 -1.29
C SER A 138 -1.49 5.16 0.14
N ASP A 139 -1.32 6.11 1.06
CA ASP A 139 -1.84 6.10 2.44
C ASP A 139 -2.80 7.27 2.73
N ILE A 140 -3.06 8.10 1.72
CA ILE A 140 -3.79 9.36 1.85
C ILE A 140 -5.19 9.17 2.44
N ALA A 141 -5.92 8.14 1.99
CA ALA A 141 -7.27 7.88 2.48
C ALA A 141 -7.27 7.51 3.98
N TRP A 142 -6.27 6.75 4.41
CA TRP A 142 -6.10 6.38 5.81
C TRP A 142 -5.67 7.56 6.68
N GLU A 143 -4.69 8.33 6.23
CA GLU A 143 -4.26 9.55 6.93
C GLU A 143 -5.43 10.53 7.10
N ASN A 144 -6.22 10.75 6.04
CA ASN A 144 -7.42 11.57 6.12
C ASN A 144 -8.46 11.01 7.10
N THR A 145 -8.66 9.69 7.13
CA THR A 145 -9.60 9.04 8.05
C THR A 145 -9.22 9.29 9.51
N LYS A 146 -7.92 9.24 9.84
CA LYS A 146 -7.43 9.57 11.19
C LYS A 146 -7.71 11.05 11.54
N LEU A 147 -7.60 11.96 10.58
CA LEU A 147 -7.85 13.39 10.78
C LEU A 147 -9.34 13.75 10.89
N MET A 148 -10.24 12.92 10.34
CA MET A 148 -11.70 13.15 10.38
C MET A 148 -12.32 12.86 11.76
N ASP A 149 -11.53 12.40 12.73
CA ASP A 149 -11.96 12.02 14.09
C ASP A 149 -13.11 10.99 14.11
N VAL A 150 -13.15 10.11 13.11
CA VAL A 150 -14.16 9.04 13.00
C VAL A 150 -13.67 7.70 13.53
N LEU A 151 -12.41 7.61 13.98
CA LEU A 151 -11.80 6.34 14.42
C LEU A 151 -12.52 5.73 15.63
N HIS A 152 -13.07 6.57 16.51
CA HIS A 152 -13.81 6.11 17.69
C HIS A 152 -15.13 5.41 17.33
N LEU A 153 -15.63 5.59 16.11
CA LEU A 153 -16.81 4.91 15.57
C LEU A 153 -16.48 3.60 14.84
N ILE A 154 -15.22 3.41 14.46
CA ILE A 154 -14.74 2.18 13.83
C ILE A 154 -14.49 1.17 14.94
N ASP A 155 -14.91 -0.08 14.71
CA ASP A 155 -14.62 -1.13 15.67
C ASP A 155 -13.09 -1.31 15.84
N THR A 156 -12.67 -1.63 17.05
CA THR A 156 -11.25 -1.68 17.41
C THR A 156 -10.48 -2.72 16.56
N GLN A 157 -11.14 -3.79 16.14
CA GLN A 157 -10.51 -4.84 15.34
C GLN A 157 -10.21 -4.34 13.92
N THR A 158 -11.17 -3.72 13.25
CA THR A 158 -10.97 -3.10 11.93
C THR A 158 -9.92 -2.00 11.99
N ALA A 159 -9.97 -1.14 13.02
CA ALA A 159 -8.97 -0.09 13.20
C ALA A 159 -7.55 -0.66 13.37
N PHE A 160 -7.40 -1.75 14.14
CA PHE A 160 -6.13 -2.44 14.32
C PHE A 160 -5.63 -3.08 13.02
N GLN A 161 -6.51 -3.75 12.27
CA GLN A 161 -6.17 -4.35 10.98
C GLN A 161 -5.70 -3.30 9.97
N LEU A 162 -6.46 -2.22 9.81
CA LEU A 162 -6.11 -1.11 8.93
C LEU A 162 -4.73 -0.55 9.30
N HIS A 163 -4.52 -0.21 10.57
CA HIS A 163 -3.23 0.27 11.04
C HIS A 163 -2.09 -0.71 10.74
N GLY A 164 -2.32 -2.02 10.93
CA GLY A 164 -1.35 -3.07 10.63
C GLY A 164 -0.97 -3.12 9.15
N VAL A 165 -1.95 -3.02 8.24
CA VAL A 165 -1.68 -3.04 6.79
C VAL A 165 -0.91 -1.82 6.33
N TYR A 166 -1.29 -0.62 6.75
CA TYR A 166 -0.54 0.58 6.37
C TYR A 166 0.88 0.58 6.94
N ARG A 167 1.07 0.05 8.16
CA ARG A 167 2.42 -0.11 8.71
C ARG A 167 3.25 -1.15 7.94
N LEU A 168 2.63 -2.26 7.52
CA LEU A 168 3.31 -3.26 6.69
C LEU A 168 3.67 -2.70 5.32
N GLN A 169 2.78 -1.87 4.75
CA GLN A 169 3.00 -1.15 3.51
C GLN A 169 4.26 -0.27 3.58
N ASP A 170 4.38 0.55 4.63
CA ASP A 170 5.54 1.41 4.84
C ASP A 170 6.84 0.61 4.99
N GLU A 171 6.79 -0.46 5.78
CA GLU A 171 7.96 -1.32 6.01
C GLU A 171 8.39 -2.05 4.73
N ALA A 172 7.43 -2.55 3.96
CA ALA A 172 7.69 -3.16 2.66
C ALA A 172 8.32 -2.15 1.70
N GLN A 173 7.77 -0.94 1.60
CA GLN A 173 8.29 0.09 0.71
C GLN A 173 9.70 0.54 1.12
N ARG A 174 9.96 0.71 2.42
CA ARG A 174 11.31 1.01 2.92
C ARG A 174 12.29 -0.11 2.58
N SER A 175 11.94 -1.35 2.88
CA SER A 175 12.77 -2.52 2.62
C SER A 175 13.07 -2.69 1.13
N LEU A 176 12.09 -2.42 0.27
CA LEU A 176 12.25 -2.41 -1.19
C LEU A 176 13.20 -1.32 -1.66
N ASN A 177 13.06 -0.10 -1.12
CA ASN A 177 13.96 1.01 -1.46
C ASN A 177 15.42 0.69 -1.06
N GLU A 178 15.64 0.12 0.13
CA GLU A 178 16.97 -0.28 0.59
C GLU A 178 17.58 -1.37 -0.30
N ALA A 179 16.81 -2.42 -0.61
CA ALA A 179 17.21 -3.47 -1.54
C ALA A 179 17.59 -2.89 -2.92
N MET A 180 16.79 -1.93 -3.39
CA MET A 180 17.00 -1.25 -4.67
C MET A 180 18.24 -0.37 -4.71
N ASP A 181 18.54 0.32 -3.62
CA ASP A 181 19.75 1.13 -3.51
C ASP A 181 20.99 0.25 -3.41
N ILE A 182 20.91 -0.89 -2.71
CA ILE A 182 21.98 -1.90 -2.71
C ILE A 182 22.24 -2.37 -4.15
N ILE A 183 21.19 -2.73 -4.90
CA ILE A 183 21.32 -3.17 -6.30
C ILE A 183 21.99 -2.09 -7.15
N LYS A 184 21.52 -0.83 -7.09
CA LYS A 184 22.12 0.27 -7.86
C LYS A 184 23.59 0.48 -7.52
N ASN A 185 23.94 0.45 -6.24
CA ASN A 185 25.31 0.63 -5.78
C ASN A 185 26.22 -0.52 -6.25
N LEU A 186 25.72 -1.75 -6.26
CA LEU A 186 26.45 -2.92 -6.77
C LEU A 186 26.79 -2.77 -8.26
N PHE A 187 25.88 -2.20 -9.06
CA PHE A 187 26.12 -1.96 -10.50
C PHE A 187 26.93 -0.70 -10.80
N GLN A 188 26.84 0.35 -9.98
CA GLN A 188 27.56 1.61 -10.22
C GLN A 188 29.02 1.60 -9.76
N ASN A 189 29.35 0.88 -8.68
CA ASN A 189 30.67 0.94 -8.04
C ASN A 189 31.64 -0.19 -8.44
N ASN A 190 31.16 -1.25 -9.10
CA ASN A 190 31.98 -2.43 -9.41
C ASN A 190 32.46 -2.47 -10.87
N GLN A 191 33.25 -1.47 -11.27
CA GLN A 191 33.92 -1.47 -12.58
C GLN A 191 35.13 -2.41 -12.66
N ASP A 192 35.58 -3.06 -11.57
CA ASP A 192 36.98 -3.54 -11.49
C ASP A 192 37.20 -4.94 -10.87
N SER A 193 36.24 -5.88 -10.83
CA SER A 193 36.56 -7.24 -10.33
C SER A 193 35.63 -8.36 -10.81
N ASP A 194 36.19 -9.31 -11.56
CA ASP A 194 35.54 -10.53 -12.07
C ASP A 194 34.93 -11.43 -10.96
N ALA A 195 35.48 -11.38 -9.74
CA ALA A 195 34.96 -12.14 -8.59
C ALA A 195 33.68 -11.53 -8.00
N VAL A 196 33.34 -10.29 -8.36
CA VAL A 196 32.25 -9.54 -7.74
C VAL A 196 30.91 -9.85 -8.41
N THR A 197 30.89 -10.31 -9.65
CA THR A 197 29.64 -10.34 -10.43
C THR A 197 28.77 -11.58 -10.17
N HIS A 198 29.33 -12.77 -9.89
CA HIS A 198 28.52 -13.90 -9.38
C HIS A 198 27.90 -13.59 -8.00
N THR A 199 28.65 -12.89 -7.15
CA THR A 199 28.15 -12.38 -5.87
C THR A 199 27.05 -11.35 -6.12
N ILE A 200 27.23 -10.40 -7.06
CA ILE A 200 26.21 -9.44 -7.46
C ILE A 200 24.95 -10.13 -7.99
N ILE A 201 25.06 -11.14 -8.86
CA ILE A 201 23.89 -11.82 -9.45
C ILE A 201 23.13 -12.60 -8.37
N ASN A 202 23.83 -13.29 -7.47
CA ASN A 202 23.21 -13.99 -6.36
C ASN A 202 22.58 -13.03 -5.35
N ASP A 203 23.24 -11.93 -5.03
CA ASP A 203 22.72 -10.88 -4.15
C ASP A 203 21.50 -10.21 -4.79
N LEU A 204 21.58 -9.86 -6.08
CA LEU A 204 20.48 -9.32 -6.87
C LEU A 204 19.26 -10.25 -6.81
N LYS A 205 19.47 -11.55 -7.06
CA LYS A 205 18.42 -12.56 -6.98
C LYS A 205 17.84 -12.64 -5.56
N GLY A 206 18.69 -12.61 -4.53
CA GLY A 206 18.27 -12.61 -3.13
C GLY A 206 17.41 -11.41 -2.78
N GLN A 207 17.84 -10.21 -3.17
CA GLN A 207 17.12 -8.96 -2.96
C GLN A 207 15.77 -8.94 -3.71
N MET A 208 15.74 -9.40 -4.97
CA MET A 208 14.50 -9.52 -5.73
C MET A 208 13.53 -10.55 -5.13
N GLN A 209 14.04 -11.67 -4.62
CA GLN A 209 13.21 -12.69 -3.99
C GLN A 209 12.62 -12.18 -2.67
N PHE A 210 13.41 -11.44 -1.90
CA PHE A 210 12.94 -10.78 -0.69
C PHE A 210 11.85 -9.75 -0.99
N ALA A 211 12.08 -8.89 -1.98
CA ALA A 211 11.10 -7.94 -2.51
C ALA A 211 9.78 -8.64 -2.89
N TYR A 212 9.85 -9.70 -3.69
CA TYR A 212 8.70 -10.50 -4.11
C TYR A 212 7.92 -11.06 -2.91
N ASN A 213 8.61 -11.64 -1.93
CA ASN A 213 7.97 -12.23 -0.76
C ASN A 213 7.27 -11.17 0.11
N MET A 214 7.88 -10.00 0.27
CA MET A 214 7.30 -8.89 1.04
C MET A 214 6.03 -8.36 0.39
N GLU A 215 6.03 -8.18 -0.93
CA GLU A 215 4.85 -7.71 -1.64
C GLU A 215 3.74 -8.75 -1.67
N MET A 216 4.07 -10.04 -1.80
CA MET A 216 3.11 -11.12 -1.67
C MET A 216 2.43 -11.10 -0.29
N ALA A 217 3.21 -10.91 0.78
CA ALA A 217 2.66 -10.78 2.11
C ALA A 217 1.73 -9.57 2.24
N LEU A 218 2.10 -8.43 1.64
CA LEU A 218 1.27 -7.23 1.62
C LEU A 218 -0.06 -7.49 0.86
N GLN A 219 0.01 -8.15 -0.30
CA GLN A 219 -1.16 -8.51 -1.10
C GLN A 219 -2.15 -9.39 -0.32
N LEU A 220 -1.64 -10.43 0.36
CA LEU A 220 -2.47 -11.30 1.20
C LEU A 220 -3.16 -10.54 2.34
N ASN A 221 -2.48 -9.56 2.94
CA ASN A 221 -3.08 -8.73 3.98
C ASN A 221 -4.15 -7.77 3.42
N TYR A 222 -3.96 -7.23 2.21
CA TYR A 222 -5.00 -6.46 1.54
C TYR A 222 -6.24 -7.29 1.27
N ASP A 223 -6.08 -8.50 0.74
CA ASP A 223 -7.20 -9.41 0.47
C ASP A 223 -7.96 -9.74 1.76
N ALA A 224 -7.24 -10.01 2.85
CA ALA A 224 -7.85 -10.30 4.15
C ALA A 224 -8.65 -9.11 4.71
N ILE A 225 -8.13 -7.88 4.59
CA ILE A 225 -8.87 -6.68 5.05
C ILE A 225 -10.07 -6.41 4.16
N LEU A 226 -9.94 -6.53 2.84
CA LEU A 226 -11.05 -6.29 1.93
C LEU A 226 -12.23 -7.23 2.20
N ALA A 227 -11.95 -8.50 2.52
CA ALA A 227 -12.97 -9.46 2.92
C ALA A 227 -13.69 -9.07 4.22
N ASN A 228 -12.99 -8.44 5.17
CA ASN A 228 -13.59 -7.96 6.42
C ASN A 228 -14.40 -6.67 6.21
N LEU A 229 -13.95 -5.78 5.33
CA LEU A 229 -14.67 -4.54 4.98
C LEU A 229 -15.91 -4.77 4.08
N GLU A 230 -16.23 -6.02 3.76
CA GLU A 230 -17.44 -6.41 3.01
C GLU A 230 -18.57 -6.94 3.89
N GLN A 231 -18.30 -7.21 5.16
CA GLN A 231 -19.27 -7.67 6.17
C GLN A 231 -19.91 -6.50 6.90
#